data_AF-U9U790-F1
#
_entry.id   AF-U9U790-F1
#
_cell.length_a   1.000
_cell.length_b   1.000
_cell.length_c   1.000
_cell.angle_alpha   90.00
_cell.angle_beta   90.00
_cell.angle_gamma   90.00
#
_symmetry.space_group_name_H-M   'P 1'
#
loop_
_entity.id
_entity.type
_entity.pdbx_description
1 polymer ?
#
loop_
_entity_poly.entity_id
_entity_poly.type
_entity_poly.pdbx_seq_one_letter_code
_entity_poly.pdbx_strand_id
1 'polypeptide(L)'
;IQALNILPNVLLSAFYFDIVKDRLYADHITSQSRRNVLTVLYHFCILQNKFYDNYKNIRHKENDSVFKLGWYDWYDEKWNNQLLQQEWNTLKHLRSEVNQLLEAARKDKLIKSSLEANVELYVNSSELLHLLQNHDLKSIFTTSDATISSSLEMIENCSFDIY
;
A
#
# COMPACT_ATOMS: atom_id res chain seq x y z
N ILE A 1 22.46 7.86 -6.27
CA ILE A 1 22.56 6.41 -6.62
C ILE A 1 21.86 5.53 -5.58
N GLN A 2 22.14 5.65 -4.27
CA GLN A 2 21.43 4.86 -3.23
C GLN A 2 19.91 5.06 -3.23
N ALA A 3 19.41 6.30 -3.32
CA ALA A 3 17.97 6.58 -3.37
C ALA A 3 17.26 5.93 -4.57
N LEU A 4 17.93 5.86 -5.73
CA LEU A 4 17.39 5.26 -6.95
C LEU A 4 17.26 3.73 -6.83
N ASN A 5 18.10 3.09 -6.00
CA ASN A 5 18.04 1.64 -5.76
C ASN A 5 17.07 1.26 -4.63
N ILE A 6 16.91 2.12 -3.62
CA ILE A 6 16.02 1.88 -2.47
C ILE A 6 14.54 2.04 -2.86
N LEU A 7 14.22 3.06 -3.66
CA LEU A 7 12.85 3.38 -4.06
C LEU A 7 12.11 2.22 -4.78
N PRO A 8 12.65 1.62 -5.86
CA PRO A 8 12.01 0.47 -6.53
C PRO A 8 11.98 -0.79 -5.67
N ASN A 9 13.06 -1.11 -4.96
CA ASN A 9 13.18 -2.41 -4.28
C ASN A 9 12.46 -2.45 -2.94
N VAL A 10 12.59 -1.40 -2.12
CA VAL A 10 12.04 -1.40 -0.76
C VAL A 10 10.62 -0.83 -0.75
N LEU A 11 10.39 0.32 -1.37
CA LEU A 11 9.09 1.00 -1.29
C LEU A 11 8.08 0.43 -2.29
N LEU A 12 8.49 0.26 -3.54
CA LEU A 12 7.57 -0.21 -4.57
C LEU A 12 7.34 -1.73 -4.50
N SER A 13 8.40 -2.52 -4.46
CA SER A 13 8.28 -3.99 -4.49
C SER A 13 7.75 -4.58 -3.19
N ALA A 14 8.38 -4.27 -2.05
CA ALA A 14 8.06 -4.96 -0.79
C ALA A 14 6.80 -4.44 -0.09
N PHE A 15 6.35 -3.21 -0.39
CA PHE A 15 5.20 -2.60 0.28
C PHE A 15 4.07 -2.27 -0.70
N TYR A 16 4.32 -1.40 -1.69
CA TYR A 16 3.24 -0.91 -2.55
C TYR A 16 2.60 -2.03 -3.37
N PHE A 17 3.40 -2.82 -4.10
CA PHE A 17 2.87 -3.89 -4.95
C PHE A 17 2.19 -5.00 -4.15
N ASP A 18 2.65 -5.31 -2.95
CA ASP A 18 2.03 -6.35 -2.14
C ASP A 18 0.61 -5.97 -1.70
N ILE A 19 0.37 -4.68 -1.45
CA ILE A 19 -0.95 -4.13 -1.07
C ILE A 19 -1.87 -3.99 -2.29
N VAL A 20 -1.36 -3.51 -3.43
CA VAL A 20 -2.22 -3.16 -4.58
C VAL A 20 -2.41 -4.30 -5.58
N LYS A 21 -1.69 -5.43 -5.45
CA LYS A 21 -1.77 -6.56 -6.40
C LYS A 21 -3.20 -7.05 -6.59
N ASP A 22 -3.96 -7.19 -5.51
CA ASP A 22 -5.32 -7.72 -5.57
C ASP A 22 -6.23 -6.79 -6.36
N ARG A 23 -6.09 -5.47 -6.20
CA ARG A 23 -6.80 -4.46 -6.99
C ARG A 23 -6.39 -4.48 -8.46
N LEU A 24 -5.12 -4.74 -8.76
CA LEU A 24 -4.64 -4.83 -10.15
C LEU A 24 -5.17 -6.06 -10.88
N TYR A 25 -5.29 -7.19 -10.18
CA TYR A 25 -5.69 -8.47 -10.77
C TYR A 25 -7.20 -8.71 -10.73
N ALA A 26 -7.88 -8.30 -9.66
CA ALA A 26 -9.29 -8.62 -9.43
C ALA A 26 -10.25 -7.49 -9.85
N ASP A 27 -9.86 -6.21 -9.74
CA ASP A 27 -10.75 -5.13 -10.11
C ASP A 27 -10.97 -5.06 -11.63
N HIS A 28 -12.20 -4.71 -12.01
CA HIS A 28 -12.56 -4.46 -13.39
C HIS A 28 -11.64 -3.39 -14.03
N ILE A 29 -11.37 -3.53 -15.33
CA ILE A 29 -10.48 -2.62 -16.10
C ILE A 29 -10.89 -1.14 -15.95
N THR A 30 -12.18 -0.88 -15.81
CA THR A 30 -12.74 0.48 -15.66
C THR A 30 -12.99 0.88 -14.20
N SER A 31 -12.48 0.14 -13.21
CA SER A 31 -12.57 0.53 -11.80
C SER A 31 -11.70 1.75 -11.52
N GLN A 32 -12.22 2.69 -10.69
CA GLN A 32 -11.44 3.85 -10.26
C GLN A 32 -10.23 3.43 -9.41
N SER A 33 -10.40 2.42 -8.55
CA SER A 33 -9.33 1.85 -7.70
C SER A 33 -8.14 1.40 -8.56
N ARG A 34 -8.39 0.58 -9.59
CA ARG A 34 -7.36 0.13 -10.54
C ARG A 34 -6.74 1.28 -11.33
N ARG A 35 -7.54 2.25 -11.81
CA ARG A 35 -7.02 3.45 -12.51
C ARG A 35 -6.09 4.27 -11.62
N ASN A 36 -6.41 4.43 -10.33
CA ASN A 36 -5.56 5.16 -9.38
C ASN A 36 -4.18 4.49 -9.27
N VAL A 37 -4.15 3.16 -9.13
CA VAL A 37 -2.88 2.39 -9.08
C VAL A 37 -2.09 2.55 -10.39
N LEU A 38 -2.75 2.38 -11.54
CA LEU A 38 -2.10 2.56 -12.86
C LEU A 38 -1.55 3.98 -13.06
N THR A 39 -2.23 5.00 -12.53
CA THR A 39 -1.75 6.38 -12.58
C THR A 39 -0.46 6.54 -11.79
N VAL A 40 -0.37 5.99 -10.58
CA VAL A 40 0.86 6.02 -9.78
C VAL A 40 2.00 5.27 -10.49
N LEU A 41 1.72 4.08 -11.03
CA LEU A 41 2.71 3.29 -11.77
C LEU A 41 3.20 4.00 -13.03
N TYR A 42 2.33 4.69 -13.77
CA TYR A 42 2.70 5.48 -14.93
C TYR A 42 3.73 6.56 -14.57
N HIS A 43 3.49 7.33 -13.50
CA HIS A 43 4.45 8.34 -13.03
C HIS A 43 5.77 7.72 -12.59
N PHE A 44 5.72 6.60 -11.86
CA PHE A 44 6.93 5.88 -11.46
C PHE A 44 7.77 5.42 -12.66
N CYS A 45 7.10 4.88 -13.68
CA CYS A 45 7.72 4.38 -14.89
C CYS A 45 8.39 5.48 -15.72
N ILE A 46 7.80 6.68 -15.76
CA ILE A 46 8.42 7.86 -16.36
C ILE A 46 9.70 8.23 -15.60
N LEU A 47 9.65 8.29 -14.25
CA LEU A 47 10.82 8.65 -13.43
C LEU A 47 12.02 7.72 -13.65
N GLN A 48 11.76 6.44 -13.89
CA GLN A 48 12.81 5.45 -14.12
C GLN A 48 13.38 5.48 -15.55
N ASN A 49 12.85 6.33 -16.46
CA ASN A 49 13.17 6.35 -17.89
C ASN A 49 13.06 4.97 -18.60
N LYS A 50 12.39 3.99 -17.96
CA LYS A 50 12.27 2.61 -18.47
C LYS A 50 11.22 2.44 -19.56
N PHE A 51 10.44 3.48 -19.84
CA PHE A 51 9.38 3.44 -20.85
C PHE A 51 9.86 3.73 -22.27
N TYR A 52 11.16 3.91 -22.51
CA TYR A 52 11.72 4.33 -23.80
C TYR A 52 11.16 3.54 -25.01
N ASP A 53 11.10 2.21 -24.95
CA ASP A 53 10.64 1.39 -26.08
C ASP A 53 9.11 1.43 -26.28
N ASN A 54 8.33 1.72 -25.23
CA ASN A 54 6.87 1.73 -25.27
C ASN A 54 6.26 3.16 -25.29
N TYR A 55 7.08 4.19 -25.10
CA TYR A 55 6.66 5.59 -25.00
C TYR A 55 5.91 6.07 -26.25
N LYS A 56 6.30 5.53 -27.41
CA LYS A 56 5.72 5.83 -28.73
C LYS A 56 4.22 5.51 -28.82
N ASN A 57 3.73 4.56 -28.01
CA ASN A 57 2.33 4.09 -28.07
C ASN A 57 1.40 4.81 -27.07
N ILE A 58 1.94 5.60 -26.12
CA ILE A 58 1.14 6.20 -25.03
C ILE A 58 0.93 7.70 -25.20
N ARG A 59 1.87 8.42 -25.84
CA ARG A 59 1.69 9.83 -26.19
C ARG A 59 1.62 10.00 -27.70
N HIS A 60 0.43 10.29 -28.21
CA HIS A 60 0.26 10.85 -29.54
C HIS A 60 0.67 12.34 -29.52
N LYS A 61 1.98 12.66 -29.64
CA LYS A 61 2.49 13.87 -30.35
C LYS A 61 4.01 14.13 -30.25
N GLU A 62 4.59 14.28 -31.44
CA GLU A 62 5.54 15.31 -31.93
C GLU A 62 7.02 15.38 -31.50
N ASN A 63 7.52 14.62 -30.53
CA ASN A 63 8.96 14.61 -30.25
C ASN A 63 9.64 13.30 -30.66
N ASP A 64 10.49 13.37 -31.70
CA ASP A 64 11.23 12.23 -32.26
C ASP A 64 12.19 11.52 -31.28
N SER A 65 12.44 12.11 -30.10
CA SER A 65 13.33 11.52 -29.10
C SER A 65 13.00 11.99 -27.69
N VAL A 66 13.11 11.08 -26.72
CA VAL A 66 12.98 11.36 -25.28
C VAL A 66 14.03 12.35 -24.78
N PHE A 67 15.19 12.45 -25.44
CA PHE A 67 16.21 13.46 -25.10
C PHE A 67 15.81 14.89 -25.46
N LYS A 68 14.76 15.07 -26.30
CA LYS A 68 14.17 16.37 -26.64
C LYS A 68 13.02 16.73 -25.71
N LEU A 69 12.44 15.75 -25.01
CA LEU A 69 11.61 16.02 -23.85
C LEU A 69 12.58 16.47 -22.75
N GLY A 70 12.57 17.76 -22.40
CA GLY A 70 13.32 18.23 -21.23
C GLY A 70 12.97 17.44 -19.97
N TRP A 71 13.62 17.76 -18.86
CA TRP A 71 13.26 17.14 -17.58
C TRP A 71 11.77 17.27 -17.33
N TYR A 72 11.13 16.13 -17.04
CA TYR A 72 9.71 16.11 -16.71
C TYR A 72 9.52 16.95 -15.45
N ASP A 73 8.70 18.00 -15.51
CA ASP A 73 8.45 18.89 -14.38
C ASP A 73 7.48 18.19 -13.41
N TRP A 74 8.02 17.34 -12.53
CA TRP A 74 7.26 16.52 -11.59
C TRP A 74 7.04 17.19 -10.23
N TYR A 75 7.72 18.30 -9.96
CA TYR A 75 7.62 18.99 -8.67
C TYR A 75 6.35 19.83 -8.61
N ASP A 76 5.26 19.22 -8.15
CA ASP A 76 4.10 19.93 -7.63
C ASP A 76 4.19 19.92 -6.10
N GLU A 77 4.20 21.09 -5.47
CA GLU A 77 4.26 21.23 -4.00
C GLU A 77 3.18 20.42 -3.30
N LYS A 78 2.04 20.18 -3.97
CA LYS A 78 0.94 19.35 -3.44
C LYS A 78 1.35 17.91 -3.13
N TRP A 79 2.41 17.40 -3.74
CA TRP A 79 2.88 16.03 -3.54
C TRP A 79 3.71 15.91 -2.25
N ASN A 80 4.25 17.02 -1.74
CA ASN A 80 4.98 17.06 -0.48
C ASN A 80 4.04 17.29 0.70
N ASN A 81 3.28 16.26 1.06
CA ASN A 81 2.34 16.31 2.18
C ASN A 81 2.91 15.64 3.43
N GLN A 82 3.33 16.46 4.40
CA GLN A 82 3.92 15.98 5.67
C GLN A 82 2.91 15.25 6.57
N LEU A 83 1.64 15.68 6.59
CA LEU A 83 0.59 15.01 7.38
C LEU A 83 0.36 13.60 6.85
N LEU A 84 0.20 13.47 5.54
CA LEU A 84 0.06 12.17 4.88
C LEU A 84 1.28 11.27 5.14
N GLN A 85 2.48 11.86 5.12
CA GLN A 85 3.70 11.10 5.44
C GLN A 85 3.69 10.55 6.87
N GLN A 86 3.24 11.35 7.85
CA GLN A 86 3.13 10.91 9.25
C GLN A 86 2.08 9.80 9.41
N GLU A 87 0.91 9.95 8.81
CA GLU A 87 -0.15 8.94 8.79
C GLU A 87 0.35 7.60 8.25
N TRP A 88 1.00 7.62 7.07
CA TRP A 88 1.53 6.41 6.46
C TRP A 88 2.73 5.83 7.20
N ASN A 89 3.49 6.62 7.93
CA ASN A 89 4.55 6.10 8.81
C ASN A 89 3.94 5.28 9.95
N THR A 90 2.85 5.74 10.55
CA THR A 90 2.10 4.99 11.56
C THR A 90 1.55 3.68 10.99
N LEU A 91 0.93 3.72 9.81
CA LEU A 91 0.40 2.50 9.15
C LEU A 91 1.50 1.48 8.83
N LYS A 92 2.66 1.93 8.32
CA LYS A 92 3.80 1.05 8.05
C LYS A 92 4.33 0.40 9.31
N HIS A 93 4.41 1.15 10.41
CA HIS A 93 4.81 0.61 11.70
C HIS A 93 3.82 -0.47 12.17
N LEU A 94 2.52 -0.19 12.13
CA LEU A 94 1.47 -1.16 12.49
C LEU A 94 1.55 -2.43 11.64
N ARG A 95 1.70 -2.29 10.31
CA ARG A 95 1.88 -3.45 9.42
C ARG A 95 3.11 -4.27 9.79
N SER A 96 4.22 -3.64 10.18
CA SER A 96 5.42 -4.34 10.62
C SER A 96 5.14 -5.23 11.84
N GLU A 97 4.45 -4.69 12.85
CA GLU A 97 4.06 -5.43 14.06
C GLU A 97 3.11 -6.60 13.74
N VAL A 98 2.07 -6.34 12.93
CA VAL A 98 1.13 -7.38 12.49
C VAL A 98 1.85 -8.48 11.71
N ASN A 99 2.76 -8.12 10.81
CA ASN A 99 3.54 -9.11 10.05
C ASN A 99 4.41 -9.97 10.96
N GLN A 100 5.02 -9.41 12.02
CA GLN A 100 5.79 -10.21 12.98
C GLN A 100 4.90 -11.25 13.69
N LEU A 101 3.68 -10.87 14.08
CA LEU A 101 2.71 -11.80 14.67
C LEU A 101 2.28 -12.89 13.68
N LEU A 102 2.02 -12.53 12.43
CA LEU A 102 1.69 -13.50 11.38
C LEU A 102 2.86 -14.46 11.10
N GLU A 103 4.10 -13.98 11.11
CA GLU A 103 5.28 -14.85 10.97
C GLU A 103 5.44 -15.80 12.17
N ALA A 104 5.15 -15.34 13.39
CA ALA A 104 5.13 -16.21 14.56
C ALA A 104 4.06 -17.31 14.42
N ALA A 105 2.84 -16.95 14.00
CA ALA A 105 1.76 -17.90 13.76
C ALA A 105 2.09 -18.91 12.65
N ARG A 106 2.82 -18.50 11.60
CA ARG A 106 3.34 -19.42 10.57
C ARG A 106 4.38 -20.39 11.13
N LYS A 107 5.29 -19.89 11.96
CA LYS A 107 6.33 -20.71 12.61
C LYS A 107 5.71 -21.78 13.51
N ASP A 108 4.62 -21.44 14.20
CA ASP A 108 3.83 -22.33 15.04
C ASP A 108 2.86 -23.22 14.23
N LYS A 109 2.86 -23.09 12.90
CA LYS A 109 2.03 -23.84 11.93
C LYS A 109 0.51 -23.66 12.12
N LEU A 110 0.10 -22.55 12.74
CA LEU A 110 -1.31 -22.20 12.91
C LEU A 110 -1.92 -21.73 11.58
N ILE A 111 -1.15 -20.98 10.79
CA ILE A 111 -1.53 -20.48 9.47
C ILE A 111 -0.47 -20.82 8.43
N LYS A 112 -0.88 -20.98 7.17
CA LYS A 112 0.04 -21.12 6.03
C LYS A 112 0.18 -19.81 5.26
N SER A 113 -0.89 -19.03 5.15
CA SER A 113 -0.94 -17.76 4.44
C SER A 113 -1.52 -16.65 5.31
N SER A 114 -1.14 -15.38 5.04
CA SER A 114 -1.76 -14.22 5.72
C SER A 114 -3.25 -14.14 5.43
N LEU A 115 -3.67 -14.65 4.26
CA LEU A 115 -5.07 -14.71 3.83
C LEU A 115 -5.92 -15.71 4.62
N GLU A 116 -5.31 -16.50 5.50
CA GLU A 116 -6.03 -17.41 6.41
C GLU A 116 -6.25 -16.76 7.80
N ALA A 117 -5.69 -15.57 8.03
CA ALA A 117 -5.78 -14.87 9.30
C ALA A 117 -6.80 -13.73 9.24
N ASN A 118 -7.47 -13.52 10.38
CA ASN A 118 -8.25 -12.32 10.67
C ASN A 118 -7.47 -11.49 11.69
N VAL A 119 -7.31 -10.20 11.43
CA VAL A 119 -6.56 -9.30 12.31
C VAL A 119 -7.54 -8.40 13.05
N GLU A 120 -7.56 -8.51 14.37
CA GLU A 120 -8.35 -7.63 15.22
C GLU A 120 -7.41 -6.68 15.96
N LEU A 121 -7.61 -5.37 15.77
CA LEU A 121 -6.80 -4.32 16.40
C LEU A 121 -7.59 -3.63 17.50
N TYR A 122 -7.02 -3.62 18.71
CA TYR A 122 -7.54 -2.88 19.84
C TYR A 122 -6.77 -1.58 20.02
N VAL A 123 -7.50 -0.46 20.00
CA VAL A 123 -6.90 0.87 20.04
C VAL A 123 -7.50 1.71 21.16
N ASN A 124 -6.64 2.34 21.97
CA ASN A 124 -7.06 3.19 23.09
C ASN A 124 -7.19 4.67 22.70
N SER A 125 -6.55 5.08 21.60
CA SER A 125 -6.54 6.45 21.12
C SER A 125 -7.64 6.67 20.09
N SER A 126 -8.52 7.63 20.33
CA SER A 126 -9.58 8.04 19.40
C SER A 126 -9.03 8.56 18.07
N GLU A 127 -7.87 9.22 18.10
CA GLU A 127 -7.19 9.74 16.91
C GLU A 127 -6.70 8.59 16.02
N LEU A 128 -6.05 7.57 16.61
CA LEU A 128 -5.61 6.39 15.86
C LEU A 128 -6.79 5.58 15.34
N LEU A 129 -7.87 5.45 16.11
CA LEU A 129 -9.08 4.78 15.67
C LEU A 129 -9.67 5.47 14.44
N HIS A 130 -9.79 6.79 14.46
CA HIS A 130 -10.30 7.56 13.32
C HIS A 130 -9.36 7.47 12.09
N LEU A 131 -8.04 7.49 12.32
CA LEU A 131 -7.05 7.30 11.25
C LEU A 131 -7.23 5.92 10.58
N LEU A 132 -7.32 4.85 11.38
CA LEU A 132 -7.41 3.49 10.88
C LEU A 132 -8.74 3.20 10.17
N GLN A 133 -9.85 3.77 10.65
CA GLN A 133 -11.17 3.63 10.02
C GLN A 133 -11.24 4.23 8.60
N ASN A 134 -10.40 5.22 8.30
CA ASN A 134 -10.35 5.84 6.98
C ASN A 134 -9.59 5.02 5.93
N HIS A 135 -9.01 3.88 6.32
CA HIS A 135 -8.16 3.08 5.46
C HIS A 135 -8.65 1.63 5.34
N ASP A 136 -8.41 1.04 4.18
CA ASP A 136 -8.68 -0.36 3.90
C ASP A 136 -7.59 -1.24 4.55
N LEU A 137 -7.80 -1.57 5.82
CA LEU A 137 -6.85 -2.31 6.63
C LEU A 137 -6.59 -3.72 6.12
N LYS A 138 -7.62 -4.39 5.60
CA LYS A 138 -7.49 -5.73 5.02
C LYS A 138 -6.45 -5.74 3.91
N SER A 139 -6.52 -4.79 2.98
CA SER A 139 -5.52 -4.65 1.92
C SER A 139 -4.15 -4.27 2.49
N ILE A 140 -4.11 -3.39 3.50
CA ILE A 140 -2.86 -2.93 4.13
C ILE A 140 -2.16 -4.04 4.91
N PHE A 141 -2.85 -5.02 5.48
CA PHE A 141 -2.23 -6.17 6.15
C PHE A 141 -2.15 -7.42 5.25
N THR A 142 -2.82 -7.40 4.11
CA THR A 142 -2.88 -8.53 3.17
C THR A 142 -3.45 -9.78 3.84
N THR A 143 -4.52 -9.60 4.61
CA THR A 143 -5.20 -10.66 5.39
C THR A 143 -6.60 -10.94 4.87
N SER A 144 -7.27 -11.96 5.43
CA SER A 144 -8.66 -12.29 5.04
C SER A 144 -9.61 -11.17 5.45
N ASP A 145 -9.48 -10.72 6.70
CA ASP A 145 -10.24 -9.62 7.26
C ASP A 145 -9.38 -8.83 8.25
N ALA A 146 -9.80 -7.60 8.51
CA ALA A 146 -9.17 -6.73 9.49
C ALA A 146 -10.22 -5.83 10.17
N THR A 147 -10.43 -6.03 11.46
CA THR A 147 -11.39 -5.30 12.29
C THR A 147 -10.67 -4.42 13.31
N ILE A 148 -11.32 -3.32 13.71
CA ILE A 148 -10.82 -2.38 14.70
C ILE A 148 -11.88 -2.25 15.78
N SER A 149 -11.47 -2.42 17.04
CA SER A 149 -12.33 -2.24 18.20
C SER A 149 -11.69 -1.30 19.22
N SER A 150 -12.54 -0.63 19.99
CA SER A 150 -12.09 0.14 21.15
C SER A 150 -11.69 -0.85 22.24
N SER A 151 -10.56 -0.62 22.92
CA SER A 151 -10.14 -1.50 24.03
C SER A 151 -11.12 -1.56 25.21
N LEU A 152 -12.07 -0.63 25.28
CA LEU A 152 -13.15 -0.67 26.26
C LEU A 152 -14.15 -1.81 25.99
N GLU A 153 -14.30 -2.25 24.73
CA GLU A 153 -15.19 -3.37 24.34
C GLU A 153 -14.61 -4.75 24.72
N MET A 154 -13.28 -4.86 24.93
CA MET A 154 -12.65 -6.10 25.41
C MET A 154 -13.14 -6.53 26.80
N ILE A 155 -13.63 -5.60 27.62
CA ILE A 155 -14.13 -5.92 28.97
C ILE A 155 -15.52 -6.57 28.89
N GLU A 156 -16.30 -6.32 27.83
CA GLU A 156 -17.65 -6.87 27.69
C GLU A 156 -17.70 -8.18 26.88
N ASN A 157 -16.77 -8.41 25.94
CA ASN A 157 -16.80 -9.55 25.01
C ASN A 157 -15.72 -10.62 25.28
N CYS A 158 -15.53 -11.01 26.54
CA CYS A 158 -14.77 -12.23 26.87
C CYS A 158 -15.54 -13.49 26.46
N SER A 159 -15.56 -13.78 25.17
CA SER A 159 -15.88 -15.09 24.61
C SER A 159 -14.92 -15.34 23.44
N PHE A 160 -13.86 -16.10 23.73
CA PHE A 160 -12.92 -16.63 22.74
C PHE A 160 -13.68 -17.53 21.77
N ASP A 161 -14.00 -17.03 20.58
CA ASP A 161 -14.41 -17.87 19.45
C ASP A 161 -13.37 -17.74 18.33
N ILE A 162 -12.53 -18.77 18.24
CA ILE A 162 -11.69 -19.03 17.08
C ILE A 162 -12.55 -19.89 16.13
N TYR A 163 -12.83 -19.37 14.94
CA TYR A 163 -13.25 -20.19 13.78
C TYR A 163 -12.14 -20.20 12.74
#